data_AF-A0A1I7VRT9-F1
#
_entry.id   AF-A0A1I7VRT9-F1
#
_cell.length_a   1.000
_cell.length_b   1.000
_cell.length_c   1.000
_cell.angle_alpha   90.00
_cell.angle_beta   90.00
_cell.angle_gamma   90.00
#
_symmetry.space_group_name_H-M   'P 1'
#
loop_
_entity.id
_entity.type
_entity.pdbx_description
1 polymer ?
#
loop_
_entity_poly.entity_id
_entity_poly.type
_entity_poly.pdbx_seq_one_letter_code
_entity_poly.pdbx_strand_id
1 'polypeptide(L)'
;MHDLHEILCTLTSIGDDVIAVDPITEPSQQLESIGQLTENLRKLKGKVEKVEEVAKFGRYEISLINESVQNYVNEMEQIPLQTVEEQNAALNEIETQLSSLQAIPMLISDEITISELDNRLHNININDADERNLDMEKITEKQNILHTIEEALDRLKDDRQIIEKRVNDMHAAEKMHEDGNHLYDELNALIKEGQEVLNDAEAVPTIYTTILDAFMSPLEAAAELLKRMAENEEMAMRLKATVKDARTLQTILSHHANLWLQFVDERDNATDQLETKRKPLDEMEISILDL
;
A
#
# COMPACT_ATOMS: atom_id res chain seq x y z
N MET A 1 -10.75 -1.15 -18.93
CA MET A 1 -11.51 -1.90 -19.95
C MET A 1 -12.94 -2.17 -19.49
N HIS A 2 -13.17 -2.57 -18.23
CA HIS A 2 -14.53 -2.80 -17.68
C HIS A 2 -15.41 -1.53 -17.71
N ASP A 3 -14.90 -0.39 -17.23
CA ASP A 3 -15.66 0.88 -17.21
C ASP A 3 -16.04 1.38 -18.61
N LEU A 4 -15.18 1.12 -19.60
CA LEU A 4 -15.41 1.54 -20.99
C LEU A 4 -16.51 0.69 -21.63
N HIS A 5 -16.56 -0.60 -21.33
CA HIS A 5 -17.65 -1.48 -21.72
C HIS A 5 -18.97 -1.05 -21.07
N GLU A 6 -18.94 -0.66 -19.80
CA GLU A 6 -20.12 -0.21 -19.06
C GLU A 6 -20.67 1.14 -19.56
N ILE A 7 -19.78 2.07 -19.95
CA ILE A 7 -20.14 3.33 -20.61
C ILE A 7 -20.79 3.05 -21.97
N LEU A 8 -20.21 2.14 -22.77
CA LEU A 8 -20.77 1.76 -24.06
C LEU A 8 -22.16 1.13 -23.92
N CYS A 9 -22.38 0.26 -22.94
CA CYS A 9 -23.71 -0.30 -22.66
C CYS A 9 -24.72 0.80 -22.24
N THR A 10 -24.28 1.78 -21.45
CA THR A 10 -25.14 2.91 -21.04
C THR A 10 -25.49 3.80 -22.24
N LEU A 11 -24.54 4.03 -23.14
CA LEU A 11 -24.76 4.75 -24.40
C LEU A 11 -25.76 4.05 -25.32
N THR A 12 -25.69 2.73 -25.42
CA THR A 12 -26.67 1.92 -26.17
C THR A 12 -28.07 2.10 -25.60
N SER A 13 -28.23 1.98 -24.26
CA SER A 13 -29.52 2.19 -23.60
C SER A 13 -30.07 3.61 -23.78
N ILE A 14 -29.22 4.64 -23.77
CA ILE A 14 -29.62 6.02 -24.07
C ILE A 14 -30.09 6.15 -25.52
N GLY A 15 -29.41 5.49 -26.46
CA GLY A 15 -29.82 5.46 -27.86
C GLY A 15 -31.23 4.87 -28.02
N ASP A 16 -31.52 3.79 -27.31
CA ASP A 16 -32.84 3.14 -27.31
C ASP A 16 -33.93 4.06 -26.71
N ASP A 17 -33.64 4.75 -25.59
CA ASP A 17 -34.57 5.71 -24.98
C ASP A 17 -34.86 6.91 -25.88
N VAL A 18 -33.86 7.43 -26.59
CA VAL A 18 -34.02 8.55 -27.54
C VAL A 18 -34.90 8.14 -28.71
N ILE A 19 -34.74 6.90 -29.21
CA ILE A 19 -35.59 6.35 -30.29
C ILE A 19 -37.04 6.21 -29.82
N ALA A 20 -37.28 5.90 -28.54
CA ALA A 20 -38.62 5.76 -27.97
C ALA A 20 -39.37 7.10 -27.79
N VAL A 21 -38.68 8.24 -27.81
CA VAL A 21 -39.30 9.58 -27.81
C VAL A 21 -39.77 9.94 -29.23
N ASP A 22 -40.78 9.25 -29.75
CA ASP A 22 -41.40 9.51 -31.05
C ASP A 22 -42.54 10.54 -30.92
N PRO A 23 -42.62 11.59 -31.77
CA PRO A 23 -43.73 12.54 -31.79
C PRO A 23 -45.14 11.93 -31.92
N ILE A 24 -45.25 10.70 -32.43
CA ILE A 24 -46.52 10.01 -32.75
C ILE A 24 -47.07 9.24 -31.53
N THR A 25 -46.23 8.98 -30.51
CA THR A 25 -46.62 8.29 -29.27
C THR A 25 -47.44 9.16 -28.31
N GLU A 26 -48.25 8.53 -27.44
CA GLU A 26 -49.06 9.27 -26.47
C GLU A 26 -48.19 10.16 -25.54
N PRO A 27 -48.64 11.37 -25.18
CA PRO A 27 -47.86 12.31 -24.37
C PRO A 27 -47.38 11.76 -23.01
N SER A 28 -48.14 10.84 -22.41
CA SER A 28 -47.78 10.13 -21.18
C SER A 28 -46.58 9.20 -21.36
N GLN A 29 -46.55 8.42 -22.45
CA GLN A 29 -45.44 7.52 -22.79
C GLN A 29 -44.18 8.29 -23.21
N GLN A 30 -44.35 9.43 -23.88
CA GLN A 30 -43.25 10.35 -24.16
C GLN A 30 -42.63 10.89 -22.87
N LEU A 31 -43.46 11.28 -21.89
CA LEU A 31 -42.98 11.81 -20.61
C LEU A 31 -42.20 10.75 -19.81
N GLU A 32 -42.65 9.50 -19.84
CA GLU A 32 -41.94 8.37 -19.22
C GLU A 32 -40.59 8.10 -19.90
N SER A 33 -40.57 8.07 -21.24
CA SER A 33 -39.35 7.89 -22.03
C SER A 33 -38.34 9.02 -21.80
N ILE A 34 -38.80 10.27 -21.69
CA ILE A 34 -37.97 11.43 -21.33
C ILE A 34 -37.42 11.30 -19.90
N GLY A 35 -38.23 10.77 -18.96
CA GLY A 35 -37.78 10.48 -17.59
C GLY A 35 -36.65 9.45 -17.56
N GLN A 36 -36.81 8.35 -18.30
CA GLN A 36 -35.81 7.28 -18.41
C GLN A 36 -34.51 7.79 -19.07
N LEU A 37 -34.63 8.58 -20.15
CA LEU A 37 -33.51 9.24 -20.80
C LEU A 37 -32.75 10.17 -19.84
N THR A 38 -33.48 10.94 -19.03
CA THR A 38 -32.89 11.86 -18.04
C THR A 38 -32.09 11.10 -16.99
N GLU A 39 -32.60 9.95 -16.54
CA GLU A 39 -31.91 9.07 -15.60
C GLU A 39 -30.62 8.49 -16.21
N ASN A 40 -30.71 7.98 -17.43
CA ASN A 40 -29.59 7.36 -18.12
C ASN A 40 -28.50 8.38 -18.47
N LEU A 41 -28.86 9.61 -18.86
CA LEU A 41 -27.91 10.72 -19.02
C LEU A 41 -27.20 11.07 -17.71
N ARG A 42 -27.90 11.04 -16.58
CA ARG A 42 -27.29 11.29 -15.26
C ARG A 42 -26.28 10.21 -14.88
N LYS A 43 -26.63 8.94 -15.11
CA LYS A 43 -25.74 7.79 -14.90
C LYS A 43 -24.50 7.86 -15.79
N LEU A 44 -24.67 8.18 -17.08
CA LEU A 44 -23.57 8.34 -18.02
C LEU A 44 -22.61 9.44 -17.56
N LYS A 45 -23.14 10.60 -17.14
CA LYS A 45 -22.33 11.71 -16.63
C LYS A 45 -21.45 11.27 -15.44
N GLY A 46 -22.02 10.59 -14.45
CA GLY A 46 -21.26 10.12 -13.29
C GLY A 46 -20.18 9.09 -13.66
N LYS A 47 -20.43 8.22 -14.64
CA LYS A 47 -19.43 7.27 -15.15
C LYS A 47 -18.28 7.97 -15.90
N VAL A 48 -18.59 8.98 -16.70
CA VAL A 48 -17.59 9.80 -17.41
C VAL A 48 -16.69 10.55 -16.42
N GLU A 49 -17.26 11.14 -15.38
CA GLU A 49 -16.51 11.84 -14.32
C GLU A 49 -15.51 10.89 -13.61
N LYS A 50 -15.94 9.67 -13.28
CA LYS A 50 -15.05 8.64 -12.69
C LYS A 50 -13.89 8.27 -13.62
N VAL A 51 -14.16 8.07 -14.91
CA VAL A 51 -13.09 7.77 -15.89
C VAL A 51 -12.13 8.95 -16.05
N GLU A 52 -12.63 10.19 -15.99
CA GLU A 52 -11.76 11.37 -16.02
C GLU A 52 -10.84 11.46 -14.79
N GLU A 53 -11.33 11.13 -13.60
CA GLU A 53 -10.50 11.10 -12.39
C GLU A 53 -9.41 10.03 -12.46
N VAL A 54 -9.75 8.81 -12.87
CA VAL A 54 -8.77 7.73 -13.07
C VAL A 54 -7.73 8.13 -14.12
N ALA A 55 -8.14 8.79 -15.21
CA ALA A 55 -7.23 9.29 -16.23
C ALA A 55 -6.31 10.42 -15.73
N LYS A 56 -6.79 11.29 -14.82
CA LYS A 56 -5.96 12.31 -14.17
C LYS A 56 -4.92 11.67 -13.25
N PHE A 57 -5.33 10.68 -12.47
CA PHE A 57 -4.43 9.94 -11.58
C PHE A 57 -3.33 9.21 -12.36
N GLY A 58 -3.70 8.45 -13.40
CA GLY A 58 -2.71 7.76 -14.24
C GLY A 58 -1.74 8.71 -14.95
N ARG A 59 -2.17 9.91 -15.36
CA ARG A 59 -1.26 10.95 -15.89
C ARG A 59 -0.24 11.42 -14.85
N TYR A 60 -0.65 11.54 -13.60
CA TYR A 60 0.25 11.94 -12.52
C TYR A 60 1.30 10.87 -12.23
N GLU A 61 0.90 9.60 -12.13
CA GLU A 61 1.85 8.48 -11.95
C GLU A 61 2.85 8.37 -13.10
N ILE A 62 2.38 8.48 -14.35
CA ILE A 62 3.26 8.47 -15.52
C ILE A 62 4.28 9.62 -15.45
N SER A 63 3.87 10.80 -14.98
CA SER A 63 4.77 11.95 -14.82
C SER A 63 5.87 11.66 -13.81
N LEU A 64 5.54 11.08 -12.66
CA LEU A 64 6.51 10.71 -11.61
C LEU A 64 7.48 9.65 -12.12
N ILE A 65 6.99 8.62 -12.81
CA ILE A 65 7.82 7.58 -13.41
C ILE A 65 8.78 8.20 -14.43
N ASN A 66 8.28 9.11 -15.29
CA ASN A 66 9.10 9.74 -16.32
C ASN A 66 10.21 10.61 -15.71
N GLU A 67 9.93 11.34 -14.63
CA GLU A 67 10.93 12.11 -13.89
C GLU A 67 11.99 11.19 -13.25
N SER A 68 11.57 10.08 -12.64
CA SER A 68 12.49 9.09 -12.07
C SER A 68 13.39 8.46 -13.13
N VAL A 69 12.82 8.02 -14.27
CA VAL A 69 13.60 7.45 -15.38
C VAL A 69 14.59 8.48 -15.93
N GLN A 70 14.19 9.74 -16.09
CA GLN A 70 15.08 10.79 -16.58
C GLN A 70 16.23 11.05 -15.60
N ASN A 71 15.98 11.01 -14.29
CA ASN A 71 17.03 11.11 -13.29
C ASN A 71 18.03 9.95 -13.39
N TYR A 72 17.56 8.71 -13.53
CA TYR A 72 18.44 7.55 -13.75
C TYR A 72 19.28 7.69 -15.03
N VAL A 73 18.69 8.16 -16.13
CA VAL A 73 19.43 8.41 -17.38
C VAL A 73 20.52 9.46 -17.17
N ASN A 74 20.20 10.57 -16.50
CA ASN A 74 21.17 11.62 -16.20
C ASN A 74 22.31 11.11 -15.31
N GLU A 75 22.00 10.28 -14.31
CA GLU A 75 23.01 9.63 -13.47
C GLU A 75 23.91 8.69 -14.27
N MET A 76 23.33 7.89 -15.17
CA MET A 76 24.09 6.98 -16.03
C MET A 76 25.00 7.70 -17.03
N GLU A 77 24.60 8.86 -17.56
CA GLU A 77 25.46 9.70 -18.40
C GLU A 77 26.62 10.34 -17.64
N GLN A 78 26.48 10.53 -16.32
CA GLN A 78 27.50 11.15 -15.47
C GLN A 78 28.54 10.14 -14.94
N ILE A 79 28.29 8.83 -15.05
CA ILE A 79 29.28 7.81 -14.68
C ILE A 79 30.42 7.89 -15.71
N PRO A 80 31.67 8.18 -15.30
CA PRO A 80 32.81 8.13 -16.21
C PRO A 80 33.02 6.68 -16.63
N LEU A 81 32.53 6.32 -17.81
CA LEU A 81 32.94 5.10 -18.49
C LEU A 81 34.41 5.30 -18.86
N GLN A 82 35.32 4.56 -18.20
CA GLN A 82 36.70 4.47 -18.64
C GLN A 82 36.68 4.12 -20.13
N THR A 83 37.32 4.96 -20.94
CA THR A 83 37.34 4.77 -22.38
C THR A 83 38.08 3.47 -22.72
N VAL A 84 37.78 2.86 -23.86
CA VAL A 84 38.50 1.67 -24.34
C VAL A 84 40.01 1.95 -24.46
N GLU A 85 40.38 3.21 -24.72
CA GLU A 85 41.77 3.67 -24.75
C GLU A 85 42.42 3.69 -23.35
N GLU A 86 41.71 4.10 -22.31
CA GLU A 86 42.19 4.04 -20.92
C GLU A 86 42.32 2.59 -20.42
N GLN A 87 41.39 1.72 -20.78
CA GLN A 87 41.47 0.28 -20.46
C GLN A 87 42.65 -0.40 -21.18
N ASN A 88 42.88 -0.06 -22.45
CA ASN A 88 44.01 -0.57 -23.21
C ASN A 88 45.35 -0.03 -22.70
N ALA A 89 45.40 1.22 -22.20
CA ALA A 89 46.59 1.78 -21.57
C ALA A 89 46.95 0.99 -20.29
N ALA A 90 45.96 0.71 -19.44
CA ALA A 90 46.15 -0.11 -18.24
C ALA A 90 46.57 -1.55 -18.57
N LEU A 91 46.00 -2.16 -19.62
CA LEU A 91 46.37 -3.51 -20.07
C LEU A 91 47.82 -3.56 -20.57
N ASN A 92 48.23 -2.59 -21.38
CA ASN A 92 49.60 -2.49 -21.91
C ASN A 92 50.63 -2.31 -20.78
N GLU A 93 50.29 -1.55 -19.73
CA GLU A 93 51.14 -1.37 -18.54
C GLU A 93 51.31 -2.69 -17.76
N ILE A 94 50.23 -3.45 -17.59
CA ILE A 94 50.29 -4.78 -16.97
C ILE A 94 51.15 -5.74 -17.81
N GLU A 95 51.00 -5.75 -19.14
CA GLU A 95 51.80 -6.60 -20.02
C GLU A 95 53.29 -6.25 -20.00
N THR A 96 53.63 -4.96 -19.89
CA THR A 96 55.03 -4.51 -19.74
C THR A 96 55.61 -4.90 -18.38
N GLN A 97 54.84 -4.81 -17.30
CA GLN A 97 55.25 -5.28 -15.98
C GLN A 97 55.44 -6.81 -15.95
N LEU A 98 54.56 -7.58 -16.59
CA LEU A 98 54.66 -9.04 -16.66
C LEU A 98 55.89 -9.49 -17.47
N SER A 99 56.17 -8.80 -18.59
CA SER A 99 57.37 -9.03 -19.39
C SER A 99 58.65 -8.72 -18.60
N SER A 100 58.61 -7.69 -17.77
CA SER A 100 59.74 -7.32 -16.89
C SER A 100 59.99 -8.37 -15.80
N LEU A 101 58.94 -8.98 -15.24
CA LEU A 101 59.04 -10.08 -14.28
C LEU A 101 59.57 -11.38 -14.92
N GLN A 102 59.20 -11.66 -16.17
CA GLN A 102 59.70 -12.82 -16.92
C GLN A 102 61.16 -12.65 -17.40
N ALA A 103 61.63 -11.40 -17.52
CA ALA A 103 63.00 -11.08 -17.91
C ALA A 103 64.01 -11.19 -16.75
N ILE A 104 63.57 -11.42 -15.51
CA ILE A 104 64.45 -11.70 -14.39
C ILE A 104 65.16 -13.04 -14.67
N PRO A 105 66.49 -13.07 -14.88
CA PRO A 105 67.18 -14.32 -15.11
C PRO A 105 67.11 -15.15 -13.83
N MET A 106 66.81 -16.44 -13.98
CA MET A 106 66.89 -17.45 -12.93
C MET A 106 68.38 -17.62 -12.52
N LEU A 107 68.94 -16.63 -11.83
CA LEU A 107 70.26 -16.70 -11.23
C LEU A 107 70.12 -17.40 -9.88
N ILE A 108 70.04 -18.72 -9.94
CA ILE A 108 70.49 -19.57 -8.84
C ILE A 108 71.57 -20.46 -9.43
N SER A 109 72.76 -19.87 -9.62
CA SER A 109 73.97 -20.57 -10.03
C SER A 109 75.13 -20.30 -9.05
N ASP A 110 74.82 -20.11 -7.78
CA ASP A 110 75.71 -20.46 -6.67
C ASP A 110 74.82 -20.92 -5.51
N GLU A 111 75.09 -22.15 -5.08
CA GLU A 111 74.21 -23.04 -4.33
C GLU A 111 74.11 -22.65 -2.85
N ILE A 112 73.11 -21.84 -2.50
CA ILE A 112 72.60 -21.77 -1.12
C ILE A 112 71.46 -22.78 -1.03
N THR A 113 71.69 -23.89 -0.33
CA THR A 113 70.66 -24.93 -0.17
C THR A 113 69.43 -24.37 0.57
N ILE A 114 68.24 -24.90 0.24
CA ILE A 114 66.97 -24.51 0.90
C ILE A 114 67.07 -24.62 2.43
N SER A 115 67.85 -25.57 2.94
CA SER A 115 68.12 -25.74 4.38
C SER A 115 68.97 -24.62 4.99
N GLU A 116 69.85 -23.99 4.23
CA GLU A 116 70.62 -22.81 4.66
C GLU A 116 69.72 -21.56 4.71
N LEU A 117 68.80 -21.42 3.76
CA LEU A 117 67.77 -20.38 3.77
C LEU A 117 66.81 -20.56 4.94
N ASP A 118 66.39 -21.80 5.23
CA ASP A 118 65.48 -22.10 6.34
C ASP A 118 66.14 -21.83 7.71
N ASN A 119 67.42 -22.14 7.88
CA ASN A 119 68.20 -21.76 9.06
C ASN A 119 68.40 -20.24 9.17
N ARG A 120 68.60 -19.53 8.05
CA ARG A 120 68.67 -18.07 8.03
C ARG A 120 67.31 -17.43 8.35
N LEU A 121 66.22 -18.02 7.90
CA LEU A 121 64.85 -17.60 8.19
C LEU A 121 64.50 -17.84 9.67
N HIS A 122 64.94 -18.96 10.25
CA HIS A 122 64.75 -19.27 11.66
C HIS A 122 65.55 -18.35 12.60
N ASN A 123 66.71 -17.84 12.13
CA ASN A 123 67.51 -16.83 12.84
C ASN A 123 67.01 -15.39 12.65
N ILE A 124 66.14 -15.13 11.67
CA ILE A 124 65.39 -13.89 11.58
C ILE A 124 64.17 -14.06 12.48
N ASN A 125 64.36 -13.77 13.77
CA ASN A 125 63.25 -13.64 14.69
C ASN A 125 62.39 -12.45 14.24
N ILE A 126 61.34 -12.69 13.44
CA ILE A 126 60.43 -11.65 12.91
C ILE A 126 59.68 -10.95 14.05
N ASN A 127 59.67 -11.53 15.26
CA ASN A 127 59.13 -10.87 16.46
C ASN A 127 60.04 -9.73 16.97
N ASP A 128 61.25 -9.59 16.42
CA ASP A 128 62.26 -8.60 16.81
C ASP A 128 62.69 -7.74 15.59
N ALA A 129 61.78 -7.55 14.63
CA ALA A 129 61.92 -6.50 13.63
C ALA A 129 61.97 -5.15 14.38
N ASP A 130 63.18 -4.76 14.72
CA ASP A 130 63.49 -3.60 15.54
C ASP A 130 62.90 -2.36 14.85
N GLU A 131 61.82 -1.82 15.43
CA GLU A 131 61.20 -0.55 15.03
C GLU A 131 62.23 0.59 14.99
N ARG A 132 63.43 0.39 15.58
CA ARG A 132 64.58 1.32 15.57
C ARG A 132 65.22 1.56 14.20
N ASN A 133 64.87 0.82 13.14
CA ASN A 133 65.37 1.07 11.77
C ASN A 133 64.35 1.80 10.86
N LEU A 134 63.20 2.20 11.40
CA LEU A 134 62.28 3.09 10.68
C LEU A 134 62.72 4.54 10.92
N ASP A 135 62.94 5.30 9.84
CA ASP A 135 63.14 6.75 9.96
C ASP A 135 61.95 7.37 10.71
N MET A 136 62.25 8.32 11.60
CA MET A 136 61.28 8.97 12.50
C MET A 136 60.04 9.52 11.76
N GLU A 137 60.22 9.89 10.50
CA GLU A 137 59.17 10.32 9.58
C GLU A 137 58.15 9.20 9.28
N LYS A 138 58.60 7.98 8.99
CA LYS A 138 57.73 6.82 8.71
C LYS A 138 56.97 6.37 9.96
N ILE A 139 57.58 6.47 11.14
CA ILE A 139 56.92 6.20 12.43
C ILE A 139 55.80 7.23 12.68
N THR A 140 56.09 8.51 12.42
CA THR A 140 55.12 9.61 12.56
C THR A 140 53.96 9.46 11.58
N GLU A 141 54.25 9.11 10.33
CA GLU A 141 53.24 8.85 9.30
C GLU A 141 52.32 7.68 9.69
N LYS A 142 52.89 6.55 10.15
CA LYS A 142 52.12 5.41 10.67
C LYS A 142 51.18 5.83 11.81
N GLN A 143 51.65 6.64 12.75
CA GLN A 143 50.82 7.11 13.88
C GLN A 143 49.69 8.03 13.41
N ASN A 144 49.96 8.95 12.49
CA ASN A 144 48.93 9.82 11.91
C ASN A 144 47.86 9.02 11.16
N ILE A 145 48.26 8.00 10.39
CA ILE A 145 47.34 7.11 9.68
C ILE A 145 46.48 6.32 10.69
N LEU A 146 47.08 5.76 11.74
CA LEU A 146 46.33 5.04 12.78
C LEU A 146 45.32 5.94 13.47
N HIS A 147 45.72 7.16 13.84
CA HIS A 147 44.82 8.14 14.43
C HIS A 147 43.66 8.50 13.49
N THR A 148 43.95 8.70 12.21
CA THR A 148 42.93 8.99 11.18
C THR A 148 41.96 7.82 11.01
N ILE A 149 42.45 6.58 11.07
CA ILE A 149 41.62 5.36 11.02
C ILE A 149 40.73 5.25 12.25
N GLU A 150 41.26 5.50 13.44
CA GLU A 150 40.48 5.49 14.69
C GLU A 150 39.34 6.52 14.65
N GLU A 151 39.63 7.75 14.24
CA GLU A 151 38.58 8.76 14.08
C GLU A 151 37.53 8.36 13.03
N ALA A 152 37.96 7.73 11.92
CA ALA A 152 37.03 7.24 10.90
C ALA A 152 36.16 6.11 11.43
N LEU A 153 36.70 5.22 12.25
CA LEU A 153 35.95 4.14 12.89
C LEU A 153 34.89 4.68 13.86
N ASP A 154 35.23 5.70 14.65
CA ASP A 154 34.28 6.35 15.56
C ASP A 154 33.14 7.03 14.77
N ARG A 155 33.47 7.78 13.71
CA ARG A 155 32.47 8.39 12.81
C ARG A 155 31.53 7.35 12.19
N LEU A 156 32.07 6.25 11.67
CA LEU A 156 31.25 5.18 11.08
C LEU A 156 30.34 4.50 12.11
N LYS A 157 30.77 4.39 13.37
CA LYS A 157 29.96 3.82 14.44
C LYS A 157 28.78 4.71 14.79
N ASP A 158 28.99 6.02 14.84
CA ASP A 158 27.93 7.01 15.07
C ASP A 158 26.95 7.04 13.89
N ASP A 159 27.44 7.06 12.66
CA ASP A 159 26.62 7.00 11.45
C ASP A 159 25.76 5.74 11.40
N ARG A 160 26.33 4.58 11.76
CA ARG A 160 25.57 3.32 11.86
C ARG A 160 24.40 3.44 12.84
N GLN A 161 24.61 4.03 14.01
CA GLN A 161 23.53 4.21 15.00
C GLN A 161 22.41 5.13 14.48
N ILE A 162 22.78 6.21 13.78
CA ILE A 162 21.82 7.12 13.16
C ILE A 162 21.00 6.39 12.09
N ILE A 163 21.66 5.62 11.23
CA ILE A 163 21.00 4.84 10.17
C ILE A 163 20.09 3.77 10.78
N GLU A 164 20.55 3.01 11.76
CA GLU A 164 19.73 1.99 12.45
C GLU A 164 18.46 2.60 13.04
N LYS A 165 18.57 3.76 13.70
CA LYS A 165 17.40 4.47 14.21
C LYS A 165 16.45 4.88 13.08
N ARG A 166 16.97 5.48 12.00
CA ARG A 166 16.14 5.89 10.85
C ARG A 166 15.43 4.72 10.18
N VAL A 167 16.09 3.57 10.07
CA VAL A 167 15.50 2.34 9.51
C VAL A 167 14.35 1.85 10.39
N ASN A 168 14.52 1.85 11.71
CA ASN A 168 13.46 1.45 12.63
C ASN A 168 12.26 2.42 12.58
N ASP A 169 12.52 3.73 12.54
CA ASP A 169 11.47 4.75 12.42
C ASP A 169 10.71 4.60 11.09
N MET A 170 11.43 4.34 9.98
CA MET A 170 10.84 4.10 8.66
C MET A 170 9.99 2.82 8.64
N HIS A 171 10.47 1.72 9.23
CA HIS A 171 9.71 0.47 9.32
C HIS A 171 8.43 0.64 10.17
N ALA A 172 8.50 1.41 11.25
CA ALA A 172 7.32 1.73 12.05
C ALA A 172 6.28 2.54 11.25
N ALA A 173 6.72 3.53 10.47
CA ALA A 173 5.85 4.33 9.62
C ALA A 173 5.22 3.49 8.49
N GLU A 174 6.01 2.63 7.84
CA GLU A 174 5.53 1.70 6.81
C GLU A 174 4.44 0.77 7.35
N LYS A 175 4.69 0.17 8.52
CA LYS A 175 3.69 -0.69 9.17
C LYS A 175 2.41 0.09 9.51
N MET A 176 2.51 1.32 10.01
CA MET A 176 1.33 2.15 10.28
C MET A 176 0.55 2.46 9.00
N HIS A 177 1.23 2.67 7.88
CA HIS A 177 0.61 2.90 6.59
C HIS A 177 -0.09 1.64 6.07
N GLU A 178 0.53 0.47 6.23
CA GLU A 178 -0.06 -0.83 5.87
C GLU A 178 -1.30 -1.15 6.72
N ASP A 179 -1.20 -1.01 8.05
CA ASP A 179 -2.32 -1.16 8.98
C ASP A 179 -3.46 -0.17 8.63
N GLY A 180 -3.10 1.06 8.24
CA GLY A 180 -4.04 2.10 7.83
C GLY A 180 -4.78 1.75 6.54
N ASN A 181 -4.08 1.24 5.53
CA ASN A 181 -4.70 0.80 4.28
C ASN A 181 -5.64 -0.40 4.51
N HIS A 182 -5.21 -1.39 5.29
CA HIS A 182 -6.05 -2.53 5.63
C HIS A 182 -7.37 -2.08 6.27
N LEU A 183 -7.30 -1.20 7.28
CA LEU A 183 -8.50 -0.67 7.95
C LEU A 183 -9.36 0.18 7.02
N TYR A 184 -8.75 0.94 6.12
CA TYR A 184 -9.48 1.70 5.10
C TYR A 184 -10.26 0.78 4.18
N ASP A 185 -9.64 -0.28 3.66
CA ASP A 185 -10.29 -1.24 2.77
C ASP A 185 -11.41 -2.01 3.48
N GLU A 186 -11.14 -2.48 4.71
CA GLU A 186 -12.12 -3.20 5.54
C GLU A 186 -13.34 -2.32 5.85
N LEU A 187 -13.13 -1.07 6.27
CA LEU A 187 -14.23 -0.14 6.54
C LEU A 187 -15.01 0.20 5.26
N ASN A 188 -14.36 0.40 4.12
CA ASN A 188 -15.06 0.65 2.87
C ASN A 188 -15.87 -0.55 2.39
N ALA A 189 -15.38 -1.77 2.60
CA ALA A 189 -16.13 -2.99 2.31
C ALA A 189 -17.39 -3.07 3.16
N LEU A 190 -17.29 -2.83 4.47
CA LEU A 190 -18.43 -2.80 5.37
C LEU A 190 -19.41 -1.65 5.05
N ILE A 191 -18.90 -0.48 4.66
CA ILE A 191 -19.74 0.64 4.21
C ILE A 191 -20.56 0.23 3.00
N LYS A 192 -19.91 -0.40 2.01
CA LYS A 192 -20.58 -0.88 0.81
C LYS A 192 -21.63 -1.93 1.15
N GLU A 193 -21.29 -2.93 1.95
CA GLU A 193 -22.22 -3.99 2.37
C GLU A 193 -23.43 -3.41 3.11
N GLY A 194 -23.20 -2.48 4.06
CA GLY A 194 -24.29 -1.82 4.77
C GLY A 194 -25.17 -0.96 3.87
N GLN A 195 -24.61 -0.31 2.85
CA GLN A 195 -25.38 0.41 1.84
C GLN A 195 -26.20 -0.54 0.95
N GLU A 196 -25.64 -1.67 0.53
CA GLU A 196 -26.36 -2.66 -0.28
C GLU A 196 -27.57 -3.21 0.49
N VAL A 197 -27.37 -3.59 1.74
CA VAL A 197 -28.43 -4.08 2.63
C VAL A 197 -29.51 -3.03 2.93
N LEU A 198 -29.15 -1.75 3.05
CA LEU A 198 -30.14 -0.68 3.26
C LEU A 198 -30.97 -0.38 2.01
N ASN A 199 -30.44 -0.69 0.82
CA ASN A 199 -31.15 -0.51 -0.44
C ASN A 199 -31.92 -1.77 -0.89
N ASP A 200 -31.70 -2.90 -0.22
CA ASP A 200 -32.40 -4.15 -0.47
C ASP A 200 -33.70 -4.22 0.36
N ALA A 201 -34.84 -4.15 -0.33
CA ALA A 201 -36.16 -4.25 0.29
C ALA A 201 -36.48 -5.66 0.82
N GLU A 202 -35.72 -6.68 0.39
CA GLU A 202 -35.87 -8.07 0.84
C GLU A 202 -34.86 -8.44 1.94
N ALA A 203 -34.03 -7.49 2.37
CA ALA A 203 -33.02 -7.73 3.40
C ALA A 203 -33.64 -8.25 4.69
N VAL A 204 -33.13 -9.38 5.18
CA VAL A 204 -33.60 -9.97 6.44
C VAL A 204 -33.14 -9.08 7.60
N PRO A 205 -34.03 -8.59 8.47
CA PRO A 205 -33.68 -7.53 9.44
C PRO A 205 -32.55 -7.83 10.42
N THR A 206 -32.23 -9.10 10.68
CA THR A 206 -31.07 -9.52 11.48
C THR A 206 -29.73 -9.17 10.84
N ILE A 207 -29.72 -8.86 9.54
CA ILE A 207 -28.50 -8.45 8.83
C ILE A 207 -28.04 -7.06 9.26
N TYR A 208 -28.95 -6.15 9.62
CA TYR A 208 -28.60 -4.79 10.08
C TYR A 208 -27.76 -4.85 11.36
N THR A 209 -28.14 -5.71 12.31
CA THR A 209 -27.38 -5.94 13.55
C THR A 209 -26.05 -6.64 13.28
N THR A 210 -26.02 -7.59 12.36
CA THR A 210 -24.79 -8.30 11.98
C THR A 210 -23.73 -7.34 11.43
N ILE A 211 -24.12 -6.43 10.53
CA ILE A 211 -23.21 -5.44 9.95
C ILE A 211 -22.80 -4.40 11.00
N LEU A 212 -23.71 -3.98 11.89
CA LEU A 212 -23.38 -3.08 13.00
C LEU A 212 -22.28 -3.64 13.89
N ASP A 213 -22.40 -4.91 14.27
CA ASP A 213 -21.43 -5.59 15.11
C ASP A 213 -20.08 -5.72 14.40
N ALA A 214 -20.09 -5.99 13.09
CA ALA A 214 -18.88 -6.08 12.27
C ALA A 214 -18.08 -4.76 12.23
N PHE A 215 -18.75 -3.60 12.34
CA PHE A 215 -18.07 -2.30 12.40
C PHE A 215 -17.32 -2.03 13.72
N MET A 216 -17.64 -2.70 14.83
CA MET A 216 -17.10 -2.33 16.15
C MET A 216 -15.56 -2.40 16.20
N SER A 217 -14.99 -3.55 15.82
CA SER A 217 -13.55 -3.80 15.91
C SER A 217 -12.74 -2.90 14.95
N PRO A 218 -13.09 -2.78 13.65
CA PRO A 218 -12.36 -1.93 12.72
C PRO A 218 -12.41 -0.44 13.10
N LEU A 219 -13.54 0.05 13.63
CA LEU A 219 -13.65 1.43 14.08
C LEU A 219 -12.83 1.74 15.33
N GLU A 220 -12.73 0.79 16.27
CA GLU A 220 -11.87 0.92 17.44
C GLU A 220 -10.39 0.92 17.03
N ALA A 221 -9.99 -0.03 16.18
CA ALA A 221 -8.63 -0.12 15.65
C ALA A 221 -8.23 1.14 14.88
N ALA A 222 -9.11 1.66 14.00
CA ALA A 222 -8.87 2.90 13.27
C ALA A 222 -8.75 4.11 14.20
N ALA A 223 -9.55 4.18 15.26
CA ALA A 223 -9.46 5.26 16.25
C ALA A 223 -8.12 5.23 17.01
N GLU A 224 -7.62 4.05 17.38
CA GLU A 224 -6.31 3.93 18.03
C GLU A 224 -5.14 4.21 17.10
N LEU A 225 -5.22 3.80 15.83
CA LEU A 225 -4.19 4.08 14.83
C LEU A 225 -4.10 5.59 14.55
N LEU A 226 -5.24 6.25 14.36
CA LEU A 226 -5.31 7.69 14.09
C LEU A 226 -4.74 8.57 15.22
N LYS A 227 -4.66 8.09 16.47
CA LYS A 227 -3.98 8.82 17.57
C LYS A 227 -2.46 8.88 17.40
N ARG A 228 -1.89 7.97 16.62
CA ARG A 228 -0.45 7.81 16.42
C ARG A 228 0.03 8.44 15.11
N MET A 229 -0.87 8.62 14.15
CA MET A 229 -0.58 9.22 12.85
C MET A 229 -0.52 10.74 12.93
N ALA A 230 0.26 11.36 12.03
CA ALA A 230 0.27 12.81 11.90
C ALA A 230 -1.00 13.30 11.19
N GLU A 231 -1.63 14.37 11.70
CA GLU A 231 -2.93 14.84 11.19
C GLU A 231 -2.92 15.28 9.72
N ASN A 232 -1.75 15.68 9.22
CA ASN A 232 -1.53 16.14 7.85
C ASN A 232 -1.14 15.03 6.88
N GLU A 233 -0.99 13.79 7.36
CA GLU A 233 -0.67 12.65 6.52
C GLU A 233 -1.88 12.26 5.67
N GLU A 234 -1.65 12.00 4.39
CA GLU A 234 -2.72 11.68 3.45
C GLU A 234 -3.55 10.46 3.90
N MET A 235 -2.88 9.42 4.37
CA MET A 235 -3.53 8.22 4.89
C MET A 235 -4.42 8.53 6.11
N ALA A 236 -3.92 9.35 7.05
CA ALA A 236 -4.69 9.75 8.22
C ALA A 236 -5.94 10.55 7.83
N MET A 237 -5.84 11.45 6.84
CA MET A 237 -6.98 12.20 6.32
C MET A 237 -8.03 11.29 5.67
N ARG A 238 -7.59 10.35 4.81
CA ARG A 238 -8.48 9.38 4.15
C ARG A 238 -9.19 8.49 5.17
N LEU A 239 -8.44 7.87 6.09
CA LEU A 239 -8.99 6.99 7.11
C LEU A 239 -9.98 7.74 8.03
N LYS A 240 -9.68 9.00 8.40
CA LYS A 240 -10.59 9.83 9.20
C LYS A 240 -11.91 10.12 8.48
N ALA A 241 -11.88 10.35 7.17
CA ALA A 241 -13.08 10.52 6.36
C ALA A 241 -13.90 9.22 6.33
N THR A 242 -13.26 8.09 6.05
CA THR A 242 -13.92 6.77 6.04
C THR A 242 -14.52 6.41 7.40
N VAL A 243 -13.82 6.68 8.51
CA VAL A 243 -14.35 6.48 9.88
C VAL A 243 -15.60 7.33 10.13
N LYS A 244 -15.64 8.56 9.63
CA LYS A 244 -16.82 9.41 9.74
C LYS A 244 -18.01 8.81 8.97
N ASP A 245 -17.78 8.38 7.73
CA ASP A 245 -18.82 7.80 6.88
C ASP A 245 -19.35 6.48 7.47
N ALA A 246 -18.46 5.62 7.97
CA ALA A 246 -18.82 4.40 8.68
C ALA A 246 -19.69 4.67 9.93
N ARG A 247 -19.36 5.69 10.74
CA ARG A 247 -20.19 6.08 11.89
C ARG A 247 -21.56 6.62 11.49
N THR A 248 -21.63 7.37 10.40
CA THR A 248 -22.92 7.81 9.85
C THR A 248 -23.75 6.61 9.43
N LEU A 249 -23.17 5.63 8.75
CA LEU A 249 -23.86 4.41 8.34
C LEU A 249 -24.30 3.56 9.54
N GLN A 250 -23.44 3.39 10.57
CA GLN A 250 -23.82 2.72 11.82
C GLN A 250 -25.05 3.37 12.46
N THR A 251 -25.15 4.69 12.45
CA THR A 251 -26.33 5.38 13.00
C THR A 251 -27.61 5.00 12.24
N ILE A 252 -27.53 4.89 10.90
CA ILE A 252 -28.66 4.53 10.04
C ILE A 252 -29.05 3.06 10.23
N LEU A 253 -28.08 2.16 10.24
CA LEU A 253 -28.30 0.73 10.47
C LEU A 253 -28.89 0.48 11.85
N SER A 254 -28.40 1.16 12.88
CA SER A 254 -28.93 1.05 14.25
C SER A 254 -30.38 1.51 14.32
N HIS A 255 -30.71 2.59 13.60
CA HIS A 255 -32.10 3.04 13.51
C HIS A 255 -33.01 1.98 12.85
N HIS A 256 -32.59 1.37 11.74
CA HIS A 256 -33.35 0.32 11.07
C HIS A 256 -33.53 -0.93 11.95
N ALA A 257 -32.46 -1.37 12.61
CA ALA A 257 -32.54 -2.49 13.55
C ALA A 257 -33.55 -2.22 14.68
N ASN A 258 -33.55 -1.01 15.24
CA ASN A 258 -34.50 -0.61 16.29
C ASN A 258 -35.95 -0.55 15.78
N LEU A 259 -36.18 -0.02 14.57
CA LEU A 259 -37.52 0.00 13.96
C LEU A 259 -38.06 -1.42 13.77
N TRP A 260 -37.20 -2.36 13.37
CA TRP A 260 -37.61 -3.75 13.23
C TRP A 260 -38.01 -4.38 14.56
N LEU A 261 -37.23 -4.14 15.62
CA LEU A 261 -37.57 -4.63 16.97
C LEU A 261 -38.94 -4.10 17.42
N GLN A 262 -39.21 -2.81 17.21
CA GLN A 262 -40.53 -2.22 17.50
C GLN A 262 -41.64 -2.90 16.69
N PHE A 263 -41.44 -3.11 15.39
CA PHE A 263 -42.42 -3.81 14.55
C PHE A 263 -42.72 -5.22 15.04
N VAL A 264 -41.70 -5.98 15.46
CA VAL A 264 -41.86 -7.34 16.00
C VAL A 264 -42.67 -7.30 17.31
N ASP A 265 -42.35 -6.38 18.22
CA ASP A 265 -43.08 -6.21 19.47
C ASP A 265 -44.57 -5.88 19.23
N GLU A 266 -44.85 -4.95 18.30
CA GLU A 266 -46.21 -4.57 17.93
C GLU A 266 -46.98 -5.74 17.27
N ARG A 267 -46.32 -6.49 16.39
CA ARG A 267 -46.90 -7.68 15.73
C ARG A 267 -47.26 -8.75 16.75
N ASP A 268 -46.36 -9.04 17.68
CA ASP A 268 -46.56 -10.07 18.70
C ASP A 268 -47.71 -9.67 19.64
N ASN A 269 -47.75 -8.40 20.06
CA ASN A 269 -48.87 -7.84 20.82
C ASN A 269 -50.21 -7.92 20.06
N ALA A 270 -50.23 -7.59 18.77
CA ALA A 270 -51.44 -7.71 17.94
C ALA A 270 -51.89 -9.17 17.79
N THR A 271 -50.94 -10.10 17.68
CA THR A 271 -51.20 -11.55 17.60
C THR A 271 -51.82 -12.07 18.90
N ASP A 272 -51.27 -11.69 20.06
CA ASP A 272 -51.80 -12.04 21.37
C ASP A 272 -53.22 -11.50 21.58
N GLN A 273 -53.47 -10.26 21.14
CA GLN A 273 -54.81 -9.67 21.18
C GLN A 273 -55.79 -10.43 20.29
N LEU A 274 -55.38 -10.81 19.07
CA LEU A 274 -56.21 -11.57 18.15
C LEU A 274 -56.56 -12.95 18.74
N GLU A 275 -55.58 -13.65 19.31
CA GLU A 275 -55.78 -14.97 19.93
C GLU A 275 -56.73 -14.88 21.14
N THR A 276 -56.59 -13.82 21.94
CA THR A 276 -57.50 -13.53 23.06
C THR A 276 -58.96 -13.33 22.60
N LYS A 277 -59.16 -12.76 21.40
CA LYS A 277 -60.50 -12.58 20.81
C LYS A 277 -61.02 -13.82 20.10
N ARG A 278 -60.14 -14.63 19.50
CA ARG A 278 -60.49 -15.84 18.76
C ARG A 278 -61.00 -16.95 19.68
N LYS A 279 -60.33 -17.16 20.82
CA LYS A 279 -60.69 -18.21 21.79
C LYS A 279 -62.19 -18.25 22.17
N PRO A 280 -62.84 -17.14 22.58
CA PRO A 280 -64.27 -17.17 22.90
C PRO A 280 -65.17 -17.35 21.67
N LEU A 281 -64.73 -16.97 20.47
CA LEU A 281 -65.48 -17.23 19.23
C LEU A 281 -65.49 -18.73 18.90
N ASP A 282 -64.33 -19.39 19.00
CA ASP A 282 -64.19 -20.83 18.78
C ASP A 282 -65.05 -21.62 19.80
N GLU A 283 -65.09 -21.18 21.07
CA GLU A 283 -65.95 -21.78 22.10
C GLU A 283 -67.46 -21.63 21.79
N MET A 284 -67.89 -20.50 21.22
CA MET A 284 -69.28 -20.31 20.77
C MET A 284 -69.62 -21.18 19.57
N GLU A 285 -68.71 -21.30 18.61
CA GLU A 285 -68.91 -22.12 17.41
C GLU A 285 -69.09 -23.60 17.76
N ILE A 286 -68.27 -24.13 18.68
CA ILE A 286 -68.43 -25.49 19.23
C ILE A 286 -69.78 -25.64 19.91
N SER A 287 -70.16 -24.68 20.76
CA SER A 287 -71.45 -24.72 21.48
C SER A 287 -72.67 -24.70 20.55
N ILE A 288 -72.55 -24.10 19.37
CA ILE A 288 -73.62 -24.08 18.35
C ILE A 288 -73.65 -25.39 17.55
N LEU A 289 -72.51 -26.01 17.27
CA LEU A 289 -72.41 -27.27 16.55
C LEU A 289 -72.87 -28.49 17.38
N ASP A 290 -72.82 -28.38 18.70
CA ASP A 290 -73.28 -29.42 19.65
C ASP A 290 -74.80 -29.35 19.97
N LEU A 291 -75.55 -28.42 19.36
CA LEU A 291 -77.01 -28.23 19.48
C LEU A 291 -77.77 -28.77 18.26
#